data_AF-J8PNZ7-F1
#
_entry.id   AF-J8PNZ7-F1
#
_cell.length_a   1.000
_cell.length_b   1.000
_cell.length_c   1.000
_cell.angle_alpha   90.00
_cell.angle_beta   90.00
_cell.angle_gamma   90.00
#
_symmetry.space_group_name_H-M   'P 1'
#
loop_
_entity.id
_entity.type
_entity.pdbx_description
1 polymer ?
#
loop_
_entity_poly.entity_id
_entity_poly.type
_entity_poly.pdbx_seq_one_letter_code
_entity_poly.pdbx_strand_id
1 'polypeptide(L)'
;MGVLDLVGDYWEQLKETVVPVVAAAEDDDNEQHAEEGEEKGEEKEETEDDDEDEDDDEDDDDEDEDEEAVTDQLEDLREHFKTTDEGKELVHHYEECAERVKIQQQQPGYEDLDHKEDCVEEFFHLQHYLDSATAPRLFDKLK
;
A
#
# COMPACT_ATOMS: atom_id res chain seq x y z
N MET A 1 -21.13 22.81 30.77
CA MET A 1 -19.95 22.41 29.98
C MET A 1 -20.47 21.44 28.95
N GLY A 2 -20.86 22.02 27.82
CA GLY A 2 -21.75 21.37 26.85
C GLY A 2 -20.95 20.55 25.85
N VAL A 3 -21.63 19.63 25.17
CA VAL A 3 -21.06 18.81 24.08
C VAL A 3 -20.43 19.69 22.98
N LEU A 4 -20.86 20.94 22.84
CA LEU A 4 -20.29 21.93 21.93
C LEU A 4 -18.87 22.37 22.30
N ASP A 5 -18.53 22.43 23.59
CA ASP A 5 -17.18 22.75 24.06
C ASP A 5 -16.21 21.60 23.69
N LEU A 6 -16.68 20.36 23.84
CA LEU A 6 -15.93 19.13 23.55
C LEU A 6 -15.60 18.95 22.05
N VAL A 7 -16.52 19.34 21.17
CA VAL A 7 -16.29 19.33 19.72
C VAL A 7 -15.34 20.45 19.29
N GLY A 8 -15.40 21.61 19.95
CA GLY A 8 -14.46 22.71 19.74
C GLY A 8 -13.02 22.32 20.07
N ASP A 9 -12.82 21.73 21.24
CA ASP A 9 -11.51 21.26 21.70
C ASP A 9 -10.92 20.18 20.75
N TYR A 10 -11.76 19.27 20.26
CA TYR A 10 -11.32 18.22 19.31
C TYR A 10 -10.95 18.80 17.94
N TRP A 11 -11.66 19.84 17.49
CA TRP A 11 -11.37 20.52 16.22
C TRP A 11 -10.07 21.33 16.28
N GLU A 12 -9.77 21.98 17.42
CA GLU A 12 -8.50 22.67 17.62
C GLU A 12 -7.33 21.69 17.66
N GLN A 13 -7.48 20.55 18.36
CA GLN A 13 -6.47 19.51 18.42
C GLN A 13 -6.19 18.87 17.04
N LEU A 14 -7.23 18.67 16.23
CA LEU A 14 -7.10 18.19 14.85
C LEU A 14 -6.32 19.19 13.99
N LYS A 15 -6.61 20.49 14.11
CA LYS A 15 -5.87 21.54 13.37
C LYS A 15 -4.40 21.57 13.73
N GLU A 16 -4.06 21.52 15.02
CA GLU A 16 -2.65 21.53 15.44
C GLU A 16 -1.89 20.28 14.97
N THR A 17 -2.57 19.14 14.85
CA THR A 17 -1.95 17.88 14.42
C THR A 17 -1.79 17.80 12.89
N VAL A 18 -2.77 18.30 12.14
CA VAL A 18 -2.82 18.14 10.67
C VAL A 18 -2.09 19.27 9.93
N VAL A 19 -2.18 20.52 10.40
CA VAL A 19 -1.59 21.68 9.70
C VAL A 19 -0.08 21.59 9.48
N PRO A 20 0.76 21.20 10.46
CA PRO A 20 2.21 21.11 10.23
C PRO A 20 2.61 19.96 9.30
N VAL A 21 1.72 18.99 9.04
CA VAL A 21 1.97 17.85 8.13
C VAL A 21 1.71 18.23 6.66
N VAL A 22 0.84 19.21 6.39
CA VAL A 22 0.44 19.61 5.02
C VAL A 22 1.31 20.74 4.45
N ALA A 23 2.04 21.49 5.29
CA ALA A 23 2.78 22.69 4.87
C ALA A 23 4.16 22.44 4.22
N ALA A 24 4.42 21.25 3.64
CA ALA A 24 5.70 20.92 2.99
C ALA A 24 5.53 20.44 1.53
N ALA A 25 4.55 20.97 0.80
CA ALA A 25 4.57 20.98 -0.65
C ALA A 25 4.81 22.44 -1.08
N GLU A 26 6.08 22.81 -1.20
CA GLU A 26 6.49 24.08 -1.77
C GLU A 26 6.27 24.00 -3.30
N ASP A 27 5.41 24.88 -3.80
CA ASP A 27 5.21 25.17 -5.21
C ASP A 27 6.54 25.62 -5.86
N ASP A 28 7.07 24.81 -6.79
CA ASP A 28 8.06 25.25 -7.78
C ASP A 28 7.41 25.21 -9.16
N ASP A 29 6.65 26.27 -9.47
CA ASP A 29 6.11 26.57 -10.79
C ASP A 29 7.05 27.60 -11.45
N ASN A 30 7.90 27.17 -12.39
CA ASN A 30 8.45 28.07 -13.41
C ASN A 30 8.86 27.35 -14.71
N GLU A 31 7.92 27.35 -15.65
CA GLU A 31 8.09 27.72 -17.07
C GLU A 31 9.33 27.22 -17.83
N GLN A 32 9.12 26.22 -18.71
CA GLN A 32 9.45 26.31 -20.16
C GLN A 32 9.18 24.99 -20.88
N HIS A 33 8.07 24.92 -21.63
CA HIS A 33 8.10 24.47 -23.04
C HIS A 33 6.71 24.68 -23.65
N ALA A 34 6.51 25.88 -24.18
CA ALA A 34 5.50 26.15 -25.21
C ALA A 34 6.25 26.48 -26.51
N GLU A 35 5.61 26.09 -27.61
CA GLU A 35 5.79 26.54 -28.99
C GLU A 35 6.58 25.65 -29.98
N GLU A 36 5.79 25.20 -30.97
CA GLU A 36 6.03 25.08 -32.41
C GLU A 36 6.76 23.89 -33.04
N GLY A 37 6.02 23.25 -33.97
CA GLY A 37 6.49 22.29 -34.95
C GLY A 37 5.37 21.85 -35.90
N GLU A 38 4.87 22.79 -36.71
CA GLU A 38 3.92 22.62 -37.83
C GLU A 38 4.40 21.61 -38.93
N GLU A 39 3.42 20.85 -39.44
CA GLU A 39 3.09 20.60 -40.87
C GLU A 39 4.03 19.81 -41.81
N LYS A 40 3.53 18.65 -42.27
CA LYS A 40 3.40 18.20 -43.69
C LYS A 40 2.73 16.81 -43.72
N GLY A 41 1.49 16.63 -44.19
CA GLY A 41 1.07 16.46 -45.60
C GLY A 41 1.42 15.04 -46.11
N GLU A 42 0.56 14.17 -46.67
CA GLU A 42 -0.69 14.28 -47.43
C GLU A 42 -1.45 12.91 -47.42
N GLU A 43 -2.79 12.99 -47.49
CA GLU A 43 -3.81 12.19 -48.21
C GLU A 43 -3.70 10.66 -48.41
N LYS A 44 -4.77 9.91 -48.05
CA LYS A 44 -5.87 9.52 -48.98
C LYS A 44 -6.95 8.56 -48.40
N GLU A 45 -8.20 8.93 -48.72
CA GLU A 45 -9.42 8.13 -49.04
C GLU A 45 -9.96 7.13 -48.00
N GLU A 46 -11.06 7.45 -47.31
CA GLU A 46 -12.48 7.24 -47.71
C GLU A 46 -12.93 5.77 -47.79
N THR A 47 -13.78 5.36 -46.84
CA THR A 47 -15.04 4.64 -47.09
C THR A 47 -15.94 4.77 -45.85
N GLU A 48 -17.04 5.51 -45.99
CA GLU A 48 -18.25 5.46 -45.16
C GLU A 48 -19.16 4.30 -45.64
N ASP A 49 -19.78 3.61 -44.68
CA ASP A 49 -21.14 3.00 -44.68
C ASP A 49 -21.20 2.22 -43.34
N ASP A 50 -21.78 2.73 -42.25
CA ASP A 50 -23.21 2.88 -41.93
C ASP A 50 -24.04 1.61 -42.18
N ASP A 51 -24.23 0.82 -41.12
CA ASP A 51 -25.41 -0.03 -40.96
C ASP A 51 -25.64 -0.23 -39.45
N GLU A 52 -26.73 0.38 -38.96
CA GLU A 52 -27.34 0.17 -37.65
C GLU A 52 -27.98 -1.22 -37.61
N ASP A 53 -27.77 -2.00 -36.54
CA ASP A 53 -28.83 -2.89 -36.06
C ASP A 53 -28.70 -3.12 -34.54
N GLU A 54 -29.79 -2.82 -33.84
CA GLU A 54 -30.06 -3.12 -32.45
C GLU A 54 -30.31 -4.63 -32.32
N ASP A 55 -29.67 -5.32 -31.38
CA ASP A 55 -30.38 -6.39 -30.68
C ASP A 55 -29.92 -6.55 -29.24
N ASP A 56 -30.94 -6.64 -28.41
CA ASP A 56 -31.02 -6.78 -26.97
C ASP A 56 -31.08 -8.28 -26.68
N ASP A 57 -30.12 -8.82 -25.95
CA ASP A 57 -30.29 -10.13 -25.31
C ASP A 57 -29.64 -10.09 -23.93
N GLU A 58 -30.48 -9.73 -22.96
CA GLU A 58 -30.42 -10.20 -21.58
C GLU A 58 -30.28 -11.73 -21.56
N ASP A 59 -29.12 -12.26 -21.14
CA ASP A 59 -29.06 -13.61 -20.58
C ASP A 59 -28.34 -13.57 -19.22
N ASP A 60 -29.20 -13.39 -18.23
CA ASP A 60 -29.08 -13.66 -16.81
C ASP A 60 -29.14 -15.19 -16.59
N ASP A 61 -28.00 -15.86 -16.41
CA ASP A 61 -27.87 -17.05 -15.55
C ASP A 61 -26.42 -17.58 -15.55
N ASP A 62 -25.68 -17.36 -14.47
CA ASP A 62 -25.21 -18.45 -13.60
C ASP A 62 -24.44 -17.84 -12.43
N GLU A 63 -25.22 -17.44 -11.41
CA GLU A 63 -24.78 -17.32 -10.02
C GLU A 63 -24.30 -18.70 -9.51
N ASP A 64 -23.10 -19.13 -9.89
CA ASP A 64 -22.38 -20.13 -9.10
C ASP A 64 -21.36 -19.38 -8.22
N GLU A 65 -21.92 -18.79 -7.15
CA GLU A 65 -21.19 -18.32 -5.96
C GLU A 65 -20.43 -19.50 -5.33
N ASP A 66 -19.30 -19.86 -5.93
CA ASP A 66 -18.24 -20.54 -5.20
C ASP A 66 -17.64 -19.49 -4.25
N GLU A 67 -18.30 -19.29 -3.11
CA GLU A 67 -17.77 -18.55 -1.94
C GLU A 67 -16.53 -19.29 -1.37
N GLU A 68 -15.50 -19.51 -2.19
CA GLU A 68 -14.15 -19.59 -1.67
C GLU A 68 -13.92 -18.25 -0.99
N ALA A 69 -13.92 -18.24 0.34
CA ALA A 69 -13.71 -17.04 1.13
C ALA A 69 -12.48 -16.30 0.59
N VAL A 70 -12.71 -15.19 -0.10
CA VAL A 70 -11.64 -14.38 -0.69
C VAL A 70 -10.78 -13.89 0.48
N THR A 71 -9.61 -14.49 0.63
CA THR A 71 -8.59 -14.10 1.59
C THR A 71 -7.94 -12.79 1.16
N ASP A 72 -7.35 -12.04 2.10
CA ASP A 72 -6.61 -10.83 1.75
C ASP A 72 -5.41 -11.20 0.87
N GLN A 73 -5.42 -10.72 -0.38
CA GLN A 73 -4.44 -11.13 -1.37
C GLN A 73 -3.00 -10.69 -1.00
N LEU A 74 -2.85 -9.66 -0.15
CA LEU A 74 -1.55 -9.25 0.37
C LEU A 74 -1.04 -10.20 1.45
N GLU A 75 -1.89 -10.65 2.37
CA GLU A 75 -1.56 -11.68 3.37
C GLU A 75 -1.13 -12.98 2.70
N ASP A 76 -1.85 -13.45 1.68
CA ASP A 76 -1.49 -14.66 0.95
C ASP A 76 -0.12 -14.56 0.28
N LEU A 77 0.15 -13.43 -0.38
CA LEU A 77 1.44 -13.16 -0.99
C LEU A 77 2.56 -13.10 0.06
N ARG A 78 2.33 -12.41 1.17
CA ARG A 78 3.32 -12.31 2.27
C ARG A 78 3.60 -13.68 2.87
N GLU A 79 2.59 -14.50 3.11
CA GLU A 79 2.78 -15.85 3.66
C GLU A 79 3.54 -16.74 2.68
N HIS A 80 3.20 -16.70 1.39
CA HIS A 80 3.97 -17.39 0.36
C HIS A 80 5.46 -16.99 0.40
N PHE A 81 5.76 -15.68 0.38
CA PHE A 81 7.15 -15.22 0.37
C PHE A 81 7.90 -15.48 1.68
N LYS A 82 7.23 -15.58 2.84
CA LYS A 82 7.87 -16.05 4.09
C LYS A 82 8.36 -17.50 4.01
N THR A 83 7.76 -18.35 3.17
CA THR A 83 8.15 -19.76 3.02
C THR A 83 9.27 -20.01 2.01
N THR A 84 9.70 -18.99 1.28
CA THR A 84 10.89 -19.05 0.41
C THR A 84 12.17 -19.21 1.23
N ASP A 85 13.28 -19.60 0.61
CA ASP A 85 14.55 -19.80 1.33
C ASP A 85 15.05 -18.49 1.98
N GLU A 86 15.04 -17.37 1.25
CA GLU A 86 15.39 -16.05 1.77
C GLU A 86 14.40 -15.59 2.87
N GLY A 87 13.10 -15.79 2.65
CA GLY A 87 12.07 -15.46 3.63
C GLY A 87 12.22 -16.22 4.94
N LYS A 88 12.54 -17.52 4.87
CA LYS A 88 12.76 -18.38 6.05
C LYS A 88 13.98 -17.94 6.85
N GLU A 89 15.08 -17.54 6.18
CA GLU A 89 16.27 -17.04 6.86
C GLU A 89 15.99 -15.73 7.60
N LEU A 90 15.27 -14.81 6.96
CA LEU A 90 14.87 -13.54 7.58
C LEU A 90 13.89 -13.73 8.75
N VAL A 91 12.92 -14.64 8.61
CA VAL A 91 12.03 -15.02 9.72
C VAL A 91 12.84 -15.63 10.87
N HIS A 92 13.78 -16.53 10.58
CA HIS A 92 14.65 -17.12 11.59
C HIS A 92 15.45 -16.06 12.36
N HIS A 93 16.04 -15.07 11.68
CA HIS A 93 16.76 -13.99 12.34
C HIS A 93 15.87 -13.14 13.25
N TYR A 94 14.66 -12.80 12.78
CA TYR A 94 13.69 -12.07 13.58
C TYR A 94 13.25 -12.88 14.82
N GLU A 95 12.97 -14.18 14.66
CA GLU A 95 12.57 -15.05 15.77
C GLU A 95 13.70 -15.24 16.79
N GLU A 96 14.95 -15.40 16.33
CA GLU A 96 16.12 -15.47 17.19
C GLU A 96 16.32 -14.18 18.02
N CYS A 97 16.14 -13.01 17.39
CA CYS A 97 16.12 -11.74 18.11
C CYS A 97 14.99 -11.69 19.14
N ALA A 98 13.77 -12.04 18.74
CA ALA A 98 12.60 -11.98 19.61
C ALA A 98 12.76 -12.90 20.85
N GLU A 99 13.32 -14.10 20.67
CA GLU A 99 13.66 -14.99 21.78
C GLU A 99 14.70 -14.38 22.72
N ARG A 100 15.76 -13.77 22.17
CA ARG A 100 16.80 -13.10 22.94
C ARG A 100 16.25 -11.91 23.75
N VAL A 101 15.44 -11.06 23.13
CA VAL A 101 14.77 -9.94 23.81
C VAL A 101 13.82 -10.44 24.90
N LYS A 102 13.04 -11.50 24.63
CA LYS A 102 12.17 -12.13 25.62
C LYS A 102 12.95 -12.69 26.81
N ILE A 103 14.15 -13.22 26.61
CA ILE A 103 15.05 -13.67 27.69
C ILE A 103 15.55 -12.46 28.50
N GLN A 104 15.93 -11.35 27.86
CA GLN A 104 16.37 -10.13 28.55
C GLN A 104 15.26 -9.54 29.43
N GLN A 105 14.02 -9.51 28.93
CA GLN A 105 12.85 -9.01 29.65
C GLN A 105 12.56 -9.77 30.96
N GLN A 106 13.01 -11.03 31.07
CA GLN A 106 12.83 -11.84 32.27
C GLN A 106 13.95 -11.63 33.31
N GLN A 107 15.01 -10.90 32.97
CA GLN A 107 16.13 -10.66 33.88
C GLN A 107 15.77 -9.60 34.93
N PRO A 108 16.23 -9.75 36.19
CA PRO A 108 16.01 -8.75 37.22
C PRO A 108 16.70 -7.43 36.86
N GLY A 109 16.00 -6.32 37.06
CA GLY A 109 16.50 -4.98 36.72
C GLY A 109 16.39 -4.62 35.24
N TYR A 110 15.66 -5.41 34.43
CA TYR A 110 15.40 -5.07 33.02
C TYR A 110 14.78 -3.68 32.87
N GLU A 111 13.85 -3.28 33.75
CA GLU A 111 13.20 -1.98 33.70
C GLU A 111 14.19 -0.81 33.82
N ASP A 112 15.23 -0.97 34.63
CA ASP A 112 16.27 0.03 34.89
C ASP A 112 17.44 -0.02 33.89
N LEU A 113 17.41 -0.90 32.88
CA LEU A 113 18.42 -0.89 31.81
C LEU A 113 18.27 0.34 30.92
N ASP A 114 19.36 1.10 30.76
CA ASP A 114 19.46 2.22 29.81
C ASP A 114 19.40 1.76 28.35
N HIS A 115 19.83 0.52 28.07
CA HIS A 115 19.93 -0.04 26.73
C HIS A 115 19.17 -1.36 26.63
N LYS A 116 17.92 -1.28 26.19
CA LYS A 116 17.08 -2.45 25.91
C LYS A 116 17.24 -2.80 24.43
N GLU A 117 17.55 -4.05 24.13
CA GLU A 117 17.54 -4.54 22.75
C GLU A 117 16.11 -4.60 22.22
N ASP A 118 15.93 -4.24 20.96
CA ASP A 118 14.70 -4.41 20.19
C ASP A 118 15.02 -5.18 18.89
N CYS A 119 13.97 -5.61 18.18
CA CYS A 119 14.09 -6.37 16.93
C CYS A 119 13.59 -5.59 15.72
N VAL A 120 13.65 -4.25 15.77
CA VAL A 120 13.13 -3.40 14.69
C VAL A 120 13.95 -3.60 13.42
N GLU A 121 15.27 -3.77 13.54
CA GLU A 121 16.14 -4.00 12.38
C GLU A 121 15.83 -5.32 11.68
N GLU A 122 15.74 -6.43 12.41
CA GLU A 122 15.41 -7.74 11.84
C GLU A 122 13.99 -7.76 11.24
N PHE A 123 13.04 -7.10 11.90
CA PHE A 123 11.69 -6.92 11.35
C PHE A 123 11.70 -6.10 10.06
N PHE A 124 12.51 -5.04 9.99
CA PHE A 124 12.64 -4.20 8.80
C PHE A 124 13.27 -4.97 7.64
N HIS A 125 14.29 -5.80 7.88
CA HIS A 125 14.85 -6.66 6.84
C HIS A 125 13.82 -7.65 6.30
N LEU A 126 13.06 -8.32 7.17
CA LEU A 126 11.97 -9.21 6.77
C LEU A 126 10.91 -8.46 5.96
N GLN A 127 10.40 -7.35 6.47
CA GLN A 127 9.33 -6.61 5.84
C GLN A 127 9.75 -5.99 4.51
N HIS A 128 10.97 -5.45 4.43
CA HIS A 128 11.53 -4.89 3.20
C HIS A 128 11.67 -5.95 2.10
N TYR A 129 12.09 -7.17 2.45
CA TYR A 129 12.10 -8.30 1.52
C TYR A 129 10.69 -8.64 1.02
N LEU A 130 9.72 -8.79 1.93
CA LEU A 130 8.34 -9.12 1.57
C LEU A 130 7.72 -8.03 0.69
N ASP A 131 7.90 -6.76 1.03
CA ASP A 131 7.36 -5.65 0.23
C ASP A 131 8.01 -5.60 -1.16
N SER A 132 9.32 -5.83 -1.25
CA SER A 132 10.02 -5.90 -2.55
C SER A 132 9.49 -7.03 -3.44
N ALA A 133 9.09 -8.17 -2.84
CA ALA A 133 8.56 -9.31 -3.57
C ALA A 133 7.07 -9.17 -3.94
N THR A 134 6.28 -8.53 -3.08
CA THR A 134 4.81 -8.45 -3.19
C THR A 134 4.30 -7.19 -3.88
N ALA A 135 4.96 -6.04 -3.72
CA ALA A 135 4.57 -4.77 -4.35
C ALA A 135 4.36 -4.87 -5.87
N PRO A 136 5.24 -5.53 -6.66
CA PRO A 136 5.03 -5.62 -8.11
C PRO A 136 3.96 -6.62 -8.53
N ARG A 137 3.30 -7.33 -7.59
CA ARG A 137 2.36 -8.44 -7.88
C ARG A 137 0.97 -8.21 -7.31
N LEU A 138 0.86 -7.43 -6.24
CA LEU A 138 -0.39 -7.27 -5.50
C LEU A 138 -1.52 -6.75 -6.38
N PHE A 139 -1.26 -5.71 -7.17
CA PHE A 139 -2.30 -5.03 -7.95
C PHE A 139 -2.83 -5.88 -9.12
N ASP A 140 -2.09 -6.88 -9.58
CA ASP A 140 -2.60 -7.86 -10.55
C ASP A 140 -3.66 -8.80 -9.93
N LYS A 141 -3.71 -8.91 -8.59
CA LYS A 141 -4.65 -9.73 -7.83
C LYS A 141 -5.87 -8.96 -7.31
N LEU A 142 -5.84 -7.63 -7.42
CA LEU A 142 -6.94 -6.76 -6.98
C LEU A 142 -7.81 -6.40 -8.19
N LYS A 143 -9.13 -6.27 -7.98
CA LYS A 143 -10.11 -5.93 -9.01
C LYS A 143 -10.63 -4.51 -8.88
#